data_AF-A0AA35RT68-F1
#
_entry.id   AF-A0AA35RT68-F1
#
_cell.length_a   1.000
_cell.length_b   1.000
_cell.length_c   1.000
_cell.angle_alpha   90.00
_cell.angle_beta   90.00
_cell.angle_gamma   90.00
#
_symmetry.space_group_name_H-M   'P 1'
#
loop_
_entity.id
_entity.type
_entity.pdbx_description
1 polymer ?
#
loop_
_entity_poly.entity_id
_entity_poly.type
_entity_poly.pdbx_seq_one_letter_code
_entity_poly.pdbx_strand_id
1 'polypeptide(L)'
;MASTSSRSDLMDEYHRLAADTLLGAESNKVAVAILQAAEGGELQRLVKLLTEHRDLVDARHPDSGDTPLISAARSGHKDVVDVLLSCGADVTLENDSGDSVLDVAGDRLRRHILRSISHEDRSMSNAKALLRSAWLGDSVRLRRCLSGSHYLDVNNRNSDGLTPLLLVTRDVSFFSKVQTAMETEYNPVEVLEQLLNDHADVNQADSQGQGPLHLIASSGPSIHATKMVSLLLQHGSATDALSSSSQSALHVASSHGHMTVIVALVEEGGADINLQTSQTGDTPLIISVRGGHNEAARYLLSISGAG
;
A
#
# COMPACT_ATOMS: atom_id res chain seq x y z
N MET A 1 -42.67 -16.03 24.29
CA MET A 1 -42.66 -14.60 24.64
C MET A 1 -42.01 -13.85 23.49
N ALA A 2 -42.80 -13.43 22.51
CA ALA A 2 -42.33 -12.63 21.39
C ALA A 2 -42.71 -11.18 21.69
N SER A 3 -41.70 -10.33 21.88
CA SER A 3 -41.89 -8.90 22.14
C SER A 3 -42.51 -8.23 20.91
N THR A 4 -43.67 -7.61 21.10
CA THR A 4 -44.29 -6.70 20.14
C THR A 4 -43.38 -5.48 19.99
N SER A 5 -42.56 -5.45 18.93
CA SER A 5 -41.88 -4.22 18.49
C SER A 5 -42.95 -3.18 18.20
N SER A 6 -42.94 -2.05 18.92
CA SER A 6 -44.01 -1.07 18.86
C SER A 6 -43.84 -0.19 17.62
N ARG A 7 -44.94 0.37 17.12
CA ARG A 7 -44.94 1.24 15.93
C ARG A 7 -44.08 2.50 16.10
N SER A 8 -43.74 2.91 17.33
CA SER A 8 -42.78 3.99 17.58
C SER A 8 -41.34 3.55 17.37
N ASP A 9 -40.99 2.31 17.73
CA ASP A 9 -39.63 1.79 17.59
C ASP A 9 -39.21 1.71 16.11
N LEU A 10 -40.14 1.34 15.23
CA LEU A 10 -39.93 1.30 13.77
C LEU A 10 -39.80 2.70 13.14
N MET A 11 -40.51 3.71 13.68
CA MET A 11 -40.38 5.10 13.20
C MET A 11 -39.07 5.73 13.66
N ASP A 12 -38.62 5.45 14.88
CA ASP A 12 -37.34 5.91 15.41
C ASP A 12 -36.15 5.26 14.67
N GLU A 13 -36.27 3.97 14.32
CA GLU A 13 -35.30 3.28 13.48
C GLU A 13 -35.26 3.84 12.05
N TYR A 14 -36.41 4.13 11.44
CA TYR A 14 -36.49 4.79 10.13
C TYR A 14 -35.87 6.19 10.15
N HIS A 15 -36.14 6.99 11.20
CA HIS A 15 -35.56 8.32 11.33
C HIS A 15 -34.04 8.28 11.56
N ARG A 16 -33.52 7.30 12.30
CA ARG A 16 -32.06 7.08 12.39
C ARG A 16 -31.46 6.70 11.04
N LEU A 17 -32.06 5.73 10.34
CA LEU A 17 -31.54 5.29 9.05
C LEU A 17 -31.55 6.42 8.01
N ALA A 18 -32.61 7.24 8.02
CA ALA A 18 -32.73 8.42 7.18
C ALA A 18 -31.72 9.52 7.56
N ALA A 19 -31.46 9.72 8.85
CA ALA A 19 -30.44 10.64 9.33
C ALA A 19 -29.03 10.18 8.94
N ASP A 20 -28.72 8.89 9.09
CA ASP A 20 -27.42 8.30 8.70
C ASP A 20 -27.20 8.37 7.19
N THR A 21 -28.25 8.15 6.38
CA THR A 21 -28.15 8.33 4.92
C THR A 21 -28.01 9.80 4.51
N LEU A 22 -28.66 10.73 5.22
CA LEU A 22 -28.48 12.18 5.00
C LEU A 22 -27.08 12.65 5.40
N LEU A 23 -26.58 12.22 6.57
CA LEU A 23 -25.22 12.46 7.04
C LEU A 23 -24.20 11.94 6.02
N GLY A 24 -24.38 10.71 5.52
CA GLY A 24 -23.53 10.15 4.48
C GLY A 24 -23.57 10.95 3.16
N ALA A 25 -24.75 11.44 2.77
CA ALA A 25 -24.90 12.26 1.56
C ALA A 25 -24.27 13.65 1.70
N GLU A 26 -24.33 14.27 2.88
CA GLU A 26 -23.67 15.55 3.16
C GLU A 26 -22.15 15.40 3.24
N SER A 27 -21.63 14.39 3.94
CA SER A 27 -20.20 14.09 3.99
C SER A 27 -19.62 13.83 2.60
N ASN A 28 -20.37 13.15 1.72
CA ASN A 28 -19.92 12.90 0.35
C ASN A 28 -19.85 14.20 -0.48
N LYS A 29 -20.81 15.13 -0.30
CA LYS A 29 -20.74 16.45 -0.95
C LYS A 29 -19.54 17.27 -0.47
N VAL A 30 -19.22 17.24 0.83
CA VAL A 30 -18.07 17.95 1.39
C VAL A 30 -16.77 17.34 0.88
N ALA A 31 -16.66 16.00 0.85
CA ALA A 31 -15.51 15.29 0.29
C ALA A 31 -15.22 15.72 -1.16
N VAL A 32 -16.27 15.72 -2.01
CA VAL A 32 -16.15 16.20 -3.40
C VAL A 32 -15.73 17.66 -3.47
N ALA A 33 -16.24 18.53 -2.58
CA ALA A 33 -15.84 19.93 -2.55
C ALA A 33 -14.37 20.13 -2.14
N ILE A 34 -13.84 19.30 -1.22
CA ILE A 34 -12.42 19.31 -0.84
C ILE A 34 -11.56 18.87 -2.03
N LEU A 35 -11.95 17.80 -2.72
CA LEU A 35 -11.26 17.30 -3.90
C LEU A 35 -11.20 18.34 -5.02
N GLN A 36 -12.33 18.98 -5.35
CA GLN A 36 -12.39 20.04 -6.35
C GLN A 36 -11.55 21.26 -5.96
N ALA A 37 -11.57 21.66 -4.69
CA ALA A 37 -10.73 22.75 -4.21
C ALA A 37 -9.23 22.41 -4.32
N ALA A 38 -8.86 21.17 -4.08
CA ALA A 38 -7.48 20.71 -4.21
C ALA A 38 -7.05 20.62 -5.69
N GLU A 39 -7.90 20.09 -6.56
CA GLU A 39 -7.67 19.99 -8.01
C GLU A 39 -7.54 21.36 -8.68
N GLY A 40 -8.38 22.32 -8.28
CA GLY A 40 -8.41 23.69 -8.81
C GLY A 40 -7.43 24.67 -8.17
N GLY A 41 -6.68 24.25 -7.13
CA GLY A 41 -5.72 25.11 -6.44
C GLY A 41 -6.37 26.17 -5.53
N GLU A 42 -7.61 25.98 -5.09
CA GLU A 42 -8.39 26.94 -4.31
C GLU A 42 -7.99 26.94 -2.82
N LEU A 43 -6.78 27.43 -2.51
CA LEU A 43 -6.16 27.35 -1.18
C LEU A 43 -7.06 27.82 -0.03
N GLN A 44 -7.70 29.00 -0.15
CA GLN A 44 -8.52 29.52 0.96
C GLN A 44 -9.78 28.67 1.20
N ARG A 45 -10.40 28.18 0.12
CA ARG A 45 -11.58 27.31 0.23
C ARG A 45 -11.20 25.98 0.85
N LEU A 46 -10.09 25.39 0.43
CA LEU A 46 -9.58 24.15 0.98
C LEU A 46 -9.28 24.27 2.48
N VAL A 47 -8.55 25.31 2.89
CA VAL A 47 -8.24 25.56 4.31
C VAL A 47 -9.53 25.67 5.14
N LYS A 48 -10.53 26.40 4.64
CA LYS A 48 -11.82 26.52 5.33
C LYS A 48 -12.49 25.16 5.51
N LEU A 49 -12.60 24.37 4.43
CA LEU A 49 -13.24 23.06 4.46
C LEU A 49 -12.52 22.08 5.40
N LEU A 50 -11.18 22.03 5.38
CA LEU A 50 -10.39 21.14 6.23
C LEU A 50 -10.35 21.57 7.70
N THR A 51 -10.60 22.85 7.99
CA THR A 51 -10.75 23.33 9.37
C THR A 51 -12.05 22.80 10.00
N GLU A 52 -13.12 22.71 9.20
CA GLU A 52 -14.43 22.22 9.63
C GLU A 52 -14.51 20.68 9.57
N HIS A 53 -13.82 20.04 8.63
CA HIS A 53 -13.90 18.61 8.31
C HIS A 53 -12.52 17.96 8.14
N ARG A 54 -11.72 17.96 9.22
CA ARG A 54 -10.35 17.42 9.19
C ARG A 54 -10.29 15.91 8.91
N ASP A 55 -11.33 15.19 9.27
CA ASP A 55 -11.51 13.75 9.03
C ASP A 55 -11.55 13.39 7.53
N LEU A 56 -11.91 14.34 6.67
CA LEU A 56 -12.02 14.15 5.22
C LEU A 56 -10.75 14.52 4.44
N VAL A 57 -9.61 14.72 5.11
CA VAL A 57 -8.33 15.07 4.46
C VAL A 57 -7.86 14.03 3.44
N ASP A 58 -8.22 12.76 3.68
CA ASP A 58 -7.87 11.60 2.85
C ASP A 58 -9.09 11.04 2.09
N ALA A 59 -10.13 11.85 1.87
CA ALA A 59 -11.33 11.43 1.14
C ALA A 59 -11.00 10.99 -0.30
N ARG A 60 -11.74 10.03 -0.85
CA ARG A 60 -11.48 9.48 -2.19
C ARG A 60 -12.45 10.02 -3.22
N HIS A 61 -11.92 10.39 -4.38
CA HIS A 61 -12.75 10.76 -5.53
C HIS A 61 -13.57 9.55 -6.00
N PRO A 62 -14.90 9.69 -6.22
CA PRO A 62 -15.76 8.54 -6.54
C PRO A 62 -15.38 7.77 -7.82
N ASP A 63 -14.83 8.48 -8.81
CA ASP A 63 -14.55 7.89 -10.13
C ASP A 63 -13.09 7.48 -10.33
N SER A 64 -12.16 8.05 -9.56
CA SER A 64 -10.72 7.87 -9.80
C SER A 64 -9.96 7.37 -8.58
N GLY A 65 -10.56 7.43 -7.39
CA GLY A 65 -9.89 7.12 -6.14
C GLY A 65 -8.85 8.15 -5.71
N ASP A 66 -8.63 9.23 -6.48
CA ASP A 66 -7.67 10.27 -6.13
C ASP A 66 -8.03 10.88 -4.77
N THR A 67 -7.03 11.05 -3.90
CA THR A 67 -7.15 11.84 -2.67
C THR A 67 -6.93 13.32 -2.98
N PRO A 68 -7.31 14.27 -2.10
CA PRO A 68 -7.03 15.69 -2.31
C PRO A 68 -5.54 15.95 -2.56
N LEU A 69 -4.66 15.18 -1.90
CA LEU A 69 -3.22 15.29 -2.08
C LEU A 69 -2.78 14.83 -3.48
N ILE A 70 -3.33 13.72 -3.99
CA ILE A 70 -3.06 13.23 -5.35
C ILE A 70 -3.59 14.23 -6.39
N SER A 71 -4.81 14.74 -6.24
CA SER A 71 -5.39 15.73 -7.17
C SER A 71 -4.55 17.01 -7.22
N ALA A 72 -4.15 17.55 -6.07
CA ALA A 72 -3.29 18.74 -6.02
C ALA A 72 -1.90 18.51 -6.62
N ALA A 73 -1.32 17.32 -6.37
CA ALA A 73 -0.02 16.94 -6.92
C ALA A 73 -0.06 16.79 -8.44
N ARG A 74 -1.13 16.19 -8.97
CA ARG A 74 -1.40 16.04 -10.41
C ARG A 74 -1.56 17.40 -11.10
N SER A 75 -2.29 18.32 -10.48
CA SER A 75 -2.47 19.70 -10.99
C SER A 75 -1.25 20.61 -10.74
N GLY A 76 -0.28 20.17 -9.94
CA GLY A 76 0.96 20.93 -9.68
C GLY A 76 0.84 22.03 -8.62
N HIS A 77 -0.19 22.02 -7.79
CA HIS A 77 -0.48 23.05 -6.79
C HIS A 77 0.32 22.85 -5.50
N LYS A 78 1.57 23.33 -5.51
CA LYS A 78 2.53 23.18 -4.40
C LYS A 78 2.01 23.68 -3.05
N ASP A 79 1.39 24.85 -3.03
CA ASP A 79 0.84 25.50 -1.85
C ASP A 79 -0.32 24.72 -1.23
N VAL A 80 -1.19 24.16 -2.07
CA VAL A 80 -2.23 23.22 -1.64
C VAL A 80 -1.62 21.95 -1.06
N VAL A 81 -0.60 21.39 -1.73
CA VAL A 81 0.14 20.21 -1.23
C VAL A 81 0.71 20.48 0.16
N ASP A 82 1.34 21.63 0.39
CA ASP A 82 1.92 21.98 1.70
C ASP A 82 0.84 22.05 2.80
N VAL A 83 -0.33 22.62 2.51
CA VAL A 83 -1.46 22.64 3.46
C VAL A 83 -1.96 21.23 3.74
N LEU A 84 -2.18 20.40 2.72
CA LEU A 84 -2.66 19.03 2.90
C LEU A 84 -1.70 18.19 3.74
N LEU A 85 -0.39 18.29 3.47
CA LEU A 85 0.64 17.64 4.28
C LEU A 85 0.60 18.12 5.73
N SER A 86 0.46 19.43 5.97
CA SER A 86 0.35 20.00 7.33
C SER A 86 -0.92 19.57 8.07
N CYS A 87 -2.00 19.25 7.35
CA CYS A 87 -3.24 18.71 7.92
C CYS A 87 -3.10 17.24 8.30
N GLY A 88 -2.07 16.55 7.81
CA GLY A 88 -1.78 15.14 8.06
C GLY A 88 -2.27 14.21 6.95
N ALA A 89 -2.37 14.69 5.71
CA ALA A 89 -2.72 13.87 4.55
C ALA A 89 -1.78 12.66 4.43
N ASP A 90 -2.36 11.49 4.16
CA ASP A 90 -1.64 10.25 4.02
C ASP A 90 -1.03 10.12 2.62
N VAL A 91 0.30 10.20 2.57
CA VAL A 91 1.08 10.10 1.32
C VAL A 91 1.20 8.68 0.80
N THR A 92 0.82 7.67 1.59
CA THR A 92 1.00 6.24 1.26
C THR A 92 -0.14 5.69 0.40
N LEU A 93 -1.24 6.44 0.27
CA LEU A 93 -2.44 6.06 -0.46
C LEU A 93 -2.22 6.10 -1.97
N GLU A 94 -2.87 5.16 -2.66
CA GLU A 94 -2.91 5.09 -4.12
C GLU A 94 -4.35 5.30 -4.62
N ASN A 95 -4.47 5.88 -5.82
CA ASN A 95 -5.74 6.01 -6.50
C ASN A 95 -6.20 4.68 -7.11
N ASP A 96 -7.34 4.65 -7.80
CA ASP A 96 -7.89 3.41 -8.37
C ASP A 96 -7.04 2.83 -9.52
N SER A 97 -6.14 3.63 -10.09
CA SER A 97 -5.14 3.21 -11.08
C SER A 97 -3.87 2.63 -10.43
N GLY A 98 -3.73 2.70 -9.11
CA GLY A 98 -2.50 2.32 -8.39
C GLY A 98 -1.42 3.41 -8.36
N ASP A 99 -1.72 4.65 -8.76
CA ASP A 99 -0.75 5.73 -8.74
C ASP A 99 -0.65 6.36 -7.34
N SER A 100 0.57 6.51 -6.82
CA SER A 100 0.83 7.28 -5.60
C SER A 100 0.93 8.79 -5.91
N VAL A 101 0.97 9.61 -4.86
CA VAL A 101 1.22 11.05 -4.99
C VAL A 101 2.52 11.37 -5.75
N LEU A 102 3.55 10.52 -5.66
CA LEU A 102 4.82 10.76 -6.35
C LEU A 102 4.76 10.36 -7.83
N ASP A 103 3.93 9.38 -8.19
CA ASP A 103 3.78 8.95 -9.58
C ASP A 103 3.09 10.05 -10.41
N VAL A 104 2.08 10.71 -9.83
CA VAL A 104 1.34 11.78 -10.50
C VAL A 104 2.04 13.15 -10.48
N ALA A 105 2.91 13.39 -9.50
CA ALA A 105 3.58 14.68 -9.33
C ALA A 105 4.67 14.92 -10.38
N GLY A 106 4.75 16.12 -10.94
CA GLY A 106 5.90 16.51 -11.77
C GLY A 106 7.22 16.56 -10.98
N ASP A 107 8.38 16.40 -11.64
CA ASP A 107 9.70 16.21 -11.00
C ASP A 107 10.09 17.26 -9.93
N ARG A 108 9.71 18.52 -10.15
CA ARG A 108 9.98 19.60 -9.19
C ARG A 108 9.11 19.43 -7.94
N LEU A 109 7.84 19.11 -8.13
CA LEU A 109 6.89 18.92 -7.05
C LEU A 109 7.16 17.61 -6.31
N ARG A 110 7.54 16.54 -6.99
CA ARG A 110 7.96 15.27 -6.37
C ARG A 110 9.10 15.48 -5.36
N ARG A 111 10.15 16.19 -5.76
CA ARG A 111 11.27 16.54 -4.85
C ARG A 111 10.84 17.46 -3.72
N HIS A 112 9.90 18.37 -3.98
CA HIS A 112 9.33 19.22 -2.94
C HIS A 112 8.55 18.40 -1.92
N ILE A 113 7.66 17.51 -2.38
CA ILE A 113 6.91 16.57 -1.54
C ILE A 113 7.89 15.78 -0.68
N LEU A 114 8.85 15.04 -1.27
CA LEU A 114 9.83 14.26 -0.51
C LEU A 114 10.55 15.08 0.58
N ARG A 115 10.94 16.32 0.30
CA ARG A 115 11.59 17.20 1.29
C ARG A 115 10.64 17.63 2.40
N SER A 116 9.44 18.09 2.06
CA SER A 116 8.40 18.41 3.05
C SER A 116 8.11 17.19 3.93
N ILE A 117 8.17 16.02 3.31
CA ILE A 117 7.88 14.75 3.93
C ILE A 117 9.06 14.18 4.75
N SER A 118 10.27 14.69 4.56
CA SER A 118 11.43 14.33 5.36
C SER A 118 11.59 15.22 6.59
N HIS A 119 11.09 16.46 6.55
CA HIS A 119 11.06 17.27 7.76
C HIS A 119 10.09 16.66 8.78
N GLU A 120 10.50 16.62 10.04
CA GLU A 120 9.69 16.04 11.11
C GLU A 120 8.42 16.86 11.30
N ASP A 121 7.29 16.25 11.00
CA ASP A 121 6.00 16.82 11.35
C ASP A 121 5.65 16.42 12.79
N ARG A 122 5.86 17.37 13.72
CA ARG A 122 5.52 17.18 15.15
C ARG A 122 4.02 16.96 15.40
N SER A 123 3.17 17.27 14.42
CA SER A 123 1.72 17.10 14.48
C SER A 123 1.28 15.67 14.13
N MET A 124 2.11 14.91 13.41
CA MET A 124 1.78 13.58 12.91
C MET A 124 1.80 12.53 14.03
N SER A 125 0.81 11.63 14.03
CA SER A 125 0.80 10.50 14.96
C SER A 125 1.94 9.52 14.64
N ASN A 126 2.51 8.87 15.67
CA ASN A 126 3.55 7.85 15.48
C ASN A 126 3.10 6.71 14.54
N ALA A 127 1.80 6.39 14.52
CA ALA A 127 1.21 5.42 13.60
C ALA A 127 1.35 5.83 12.12
N LYS A 128 0.96 7.07 11.77
CA LYS A 128 1.15 7.60 10.40
C LYS A 128 2.63 7.77 10.06
N ALA A 129 3.44 8.18 11.03
CA ALA A 129 4.89 8.32 10.85
C ALA A 129 5.56 6.96 10.55
N LEU A 130 5.13 5.88 11.22
CA LEU A 130 5.62 4.52 10.97
C LEU A 130 5.29 4.04 9.55
N LEU A 131 4.03 4.17 9.14
CA LEU A 131 3.58 3.83 7.77
C LEU A 131 4.39 4.58 6.71
N ARG A 132 4.56 5.89 6.91
CA ARG A 132 5.35 6.74 6.01
C ARG A 132 6.84 6.40 6.00
N SER A 133 7.44 6.06 7.14
CA SER A 133 8.84 5.64 7.17
C SER A 133 9.06 4.32 6.42
N ALA A 134 8.11 3.40 6.52
CA ALA A 134 8.17 2.14 5.79
C ALA A 134 8.01 2.35 4.27
N TRP A 135 7.03 3.16 3.87
CA TRP A 135 6.81 3.52 2.46
C TRP A 135 8.01 4.25 1.82
N LEU A 136 8.74 5.08 2.58
CA LEU A 136 9.94 5.78 2.07
C LEU A 136 11.21 4.95 2.08
N GLY A 137 11.30 3.93 2.93
CA GLY A 137 12.56 3.22 3.17
C GLY A 137 13.47 3.97 4.16
N ASP A 138 12.89 4.77 5.06
CA ASP A 138 13.61 5.54 6.07
C ASP A 138 13.78 4.75 7.37
N SER A 139 14.85 3.96 7.43
CA SER A 139 15.17 3.09 8.57
C SER A 139 15.42 3.88 9.86
N VAL A 140 15.98 5.08 9.77
CA VAL A 140 16.27 5.94 10.93
C VAL A 140 14.98 6.43 11.57
N ARG A 141 14.05 6.99 10.79
CA ARG A 141 12.75 7.42 11.33
C ARG A 141 11.93 6.24 11.83
N LEU A 142 11.98 5.11 11.13
CA LEU A 142 11.27 3.90 11.53
C LEU A 142 11.71 3.42 12.92
N ARG A 143 13.02 3.28 13.15
CA ARG A 143 13.57 2.94 14.49
C ARG A 143 13.16 3.93 15.56
N ARG A 144 13.10 5.22 15.23
CA ARG A 144 12.66 6.25 16.18
C ARG A 144 11.18 6.11 16.54
N CYS A 145 10.33 5.76 15.57
CA CYS A 145 8.91 5.52 15.82
C CYS A 145 8.70 4.30 16.72
N LEU A 146 9.41 3.20 16.45
CA LEU A 146 9.29 1.94 17.21
C LEU A 146 9.84 2.07 18.63
N SER A 147 10.99 2.76 18.82
CA SER A 147 11.56 3.01 20.16
C SER A 147 10.81 4.07 20.97
N GLY A 148 10.17 5.04 20.32
CA GLY A 148 9.51 6.17 20.98
C GLY A 148 8.16 5.85 21.63
N SER A 149 7.56 4.69 21.36
CA SER A 149 6.23 4.35 21.85
C SER A 149 6.02 2.86 22.04
N HIS A 150 6.05 2.40 23.29
CA HIS A 150 5.84 0.99 23.66
C HIS A 150 4.43 0.46 23.29
N TYR A 151 3.46 1.34 23.03
CA TYR A 151 2.10 0.96 22.62
C TYR A 151 1.85 1.11 21.11
N LEU A 152 2.90 1.37 20.33
CA LEU A 152 2.75 1.47 18.88
C LEU A 152 2.55 0.07 18.30
N ASP A 153 1.42 -0.14 17.64
CA ASP A 153 1.19 -1.36 16.88
C ASP A 153 2.01 -1.32 15.59
N VAL A 154 2.98 -2.23 15.47
CA VAL A 154 3.82 -2.38 14.26
C VAL A 154 2.99 -2.81 13.04
N ASN A 155 1.81 -3.39 13.26
CA ASN A 155 0.86 -3.83 12.24
C ASN A 155 -0.29 -2.85 12.05
N ASN A 156 -0.12 -1.58 12.46
CA ASN A 156 -1.11 -0.55 12.22
C ASN A 156 -1.40 -0.41 10.72
N ARG A 157 -2.60 0.07 10.37
CA ARG A 157 -3.04 0.15 8.97
C ARG A 157 -3.29 1.58 8.52
N ASN A 158 -2.99 1.87 7.26
CA ASN A 158 -3.49 3.07 6.59
C ASN A 158 -4.96 2.87 6.16
N SER A 159 -5.55 3.88 5.51
CA SER A 159 -6.94 3.82 5.03
C SER A 159 -7.20 2.74 3.99
N ASP A 160 -6.17 2.24 3.31
CA ASP A 160 -6.25 1.13 2.35
C ASP A 160 -6.11 -0.25 3.01
N GLY A 161 -5.95 -0.28 4.34
CA GLY A 161 -5.75 -1.51 5.10
C GLY A 161 -4.31 -2.05 5.06
N LEU A 162 -3.36 -1.30 4.49
CA LEU A 162 -1.97 -1.72 4.36
C LEU A 162 -1.18 -1.47 5.63
N THR A 163 -0.40 -2.46 6.03
CA THR A 163 0.56 -2.38 7.15
C THR A 163 1.90 -1.78 6.69
N PRO A 164 2.78 -1.35 7.61
CA PRO A 164 4.13 -0.92 7.25
C PRO A 164 4.89 -1.98 6.44
N LEU A 165 4.72 -3.26 6.79
CA LEU A 165 5.36 -4.37 6.09
C LEU A 165 4.82 -4.55 4.66
N LEU A 166 3.51 -4.39 4.46
CA LEU A 166 2.92 -4.41 3.11
C LEU A 166 3.37 -3.19 2.29
N LEU A 167 3.46 -2.00 2.91
CA LEU A 167 3.90 -0.79 2.22
C LEU A 167 5.34 -0.89 1.69
N VAL A 168 6.28 -1.43 2.48
CA VAL A 168 7.67 -1.59 2.02
C VAL A 168 7.81 -2.65 0.92
N THR A 169 6.87 -3.60 0.84
CA THR A 169 6.88 -4.70 -0.15
C THR A 169 6.03 -4.42 -1.40
N ARG A 170 5.14 -3.42 -1.36
CA ARG A 170 4.16 -3.09 -2.40
C ARG A 170 4.79 -2.79 -3.77
N ASP A 171 5.76 -1.89 -3.80
CA ASP A 171 6.51 -1.55 -5.02
C ASP A 171 7.99 -1.44 -4.71
N VAL A 172 8.73 -2.53 -4.93
CA VAL A 172 10.19 -2.57 -4.67
C VAL A 172 10.97 -1.72 -5.69
N SER A 173 10.36 -1.38 -6.84
CA SER A 173 10.96 -0.49 -7.86
C SER A 173 10.83 0.99 -7.49
N PHE A 174 9.84 1.33 -6.65
CA PHE A 174 9.60 2.68 -6.13
C PHE A 174 10.82 3.26 -5.42
N PHE A 175 11.54 2.46 -4.63
CA PHE A 175 12.70 2.94 -3.86
C PHE A 175 13.81 3.49 -4.74
N SER A 176 14.01 2.94 -5.95
CA SER A 176 14.96 3.50 -6.92
C SER A 176 14.52 4.90 -7.39
N LYS A 177 13.21 5.16 -7.53
CA LYS A 177 12.67 6.49 -7.85
C LYS A 177 12.95 7.48 -6.71
N VAL A 178 12.71 7.08 -5.47
CA VAL A 178 12.95 7.94 -4.29
C VAL A 178 14.44 8.23 -4.10
N GLN A 179 15.29 7.20 -4.21
CA GLN A 179 16.75 7.33 -4.09
C GLN A 179 17.31 8.32 -5.11
N THR A 180 16.87 8.22 -6.37
CA THR A 180 17.29 9.14 -7.44
C THR A 180 16.85 10.58 -7.16
N ALA A 181 15.69 10.78 -6.52
CA ALA A 181 15.15 12.11 -6.26
C ALA A 181 15.77 12.82 -5.05
N MET A 182 16.23 12.06 -4.04
CA MET A 182 16.64 12.59 -2.74
C MET A 182 18.15 12.54 -2.46
N GLU A 183 18.94 11.80 -3.25
CA GLU A 183 20.38 11.60 -2.99
C GLU A 183 20.66 11.04 -1.57
N THR A 184 19.68 10.38 -0.96
CA THR A 184 19.78 9.78 0.38
C THR A 184 19.81 8.25 0.32
N GLU A 185 20.42 7.63 1.33
CA GLU A 185 20.42 6.18 1.54
C GLU A 185 19.08 5.73 2.15
N TYR A 186 18.02 5.71 1.34
CA TYR A 186 16.81 4.96 1.69
C TYR A 186 16.98 3.51 1.28
N ASN A 187 16.71 2.60 2.21
CA ASN A 187 16.96 1.19 2.03
C ASN A 187 15.73 0.38 2.48
N PRO A 188 14.93 -0.14 1.52
CA PRO A 188 13.76 -0.93 1.87
C PRO A 188 14.11 -2.24 2.59
N VAL A 189 15.31 -2.79 2.35
CA VAL A 189 15.75 -4.04 2.99
C VAL A 189 15.96 -3.84 4.49
N GLU A 190 16.61 -2.74 4.89
CA GLU A 190 16.85 -2.44 6.31
C GLU A 190 15.55 -2.11 7.04
N VAL A 191 14.63 -1.39 6.37
CA VAL A 191 13.28 -1.15 6.88
C VAL A 191 12.52 -2.45 7.10
N LEU A 192 12.54 -3.35 6.12
CA LEU A 192 11.88 -4.65 6.22
C LEU A 192 12.46 -5.49 7.36
N GLU A 193 13.78 -5.59 7.44
CA GLU A 193 14.47 -6.33 8.50
C GLU A 193 14.12 -5.79 9.89
N GLN A 194 14.07 -4.47 10.06
CA GLN A 194 13.67 -3.87 11.33
C GLN A 194 12.22 -4.18 11.70
N LEU A 195 11.29 -4.09 10.75
CA LEU A 195 9.88 -4.43 10.99
C LEU A 195 9.72 -5.89 11.42
N LEU A 196 10.41 -6.81 10.74
CA LEU A 196 10.39 -8.24 11.06
C LEU A 196 10.99 -8.54 12.44
N ASN A 197 12.08 -7.86 12.81
CA ASN A 197 12.68 -7.97 14.13
C ASN A 197 11.78 -7.44 15.24
N ASP A 198 10.99 -6.40 14.95
CA ASP A 198 9.98 -5.83 15.88
C ASP A 198 8.62 -6.54 15.78
N HIS A 199 8.62 -7.81 15.33
CA HIS A 199 7.46 -8.71 15.30
C HIS A 199 6.29 -8.27 14.40
N ALA A 200 6.59 -7.55 13.30
CA ALA A 200 5.61 -7.38 12.23
C ALA A 200 5.13 -8.73 11.70
N ASP A 201 3.83 -8.85 11.47
CA ASP A 201 3.21 -10.08 11.00
C ASP A 201 3.51 -10.27 9.51
N VAL A 202 4.41 -11.21 9.24
CA VAL A 202 4.94 -11.54 7.92
C VAL A 202 3.90 -12.13 6.96
N ASN A 203 2.74 -12.56 7.48
CA ASN A 203 1.69 -13.21 6.71
C ASN A 203 0.42 -12.34 6.56
N GLN A 204 0.48 -11.07 6.97
CA GLN A 204 -0.61 -10.14 6.69
C GLN A 204 -0.84 -10.00 5.18
N ALA A 205 -2.11 -9.91 4.80
CA ALA A 205 -2.51 -9.73 3.42
C ALA A 205 -3.33 -8.45 3.28
N ASP A 206 -3.27 -7.86 2.09
CA ASP A 206 -4.11 -6.73 1.71
C ASP A 206 -5.56 -7.17 1.39
N SER A 207 -6.37 -6.23 0.89
CA SER A 207 -7.77 -6.47 0.52
C SER A 207 -7.94 -7.45 -0.65
N GLN A 208 -6.89 -7.68 -1.45
CA GLN A 208 -6.85 -8.67 -2.53
C GLN A 208 -6.30 -10.02 -2.04
N GLY A 209 -6.02 -10.17 -0.74
CA GLY A 209 -5.39 -11.36 -0.18
C GLY A 209 -3.92 -11.49 -0.57
N GLN A 210 -3.30 -10.42 -1.10
CA GLN A 210 -1.89 -10.43 -1.44
C GLN A 210 -1.05 -10.18 -0.18
N GLY A 211 -0.30 -11.20 0.21
CA GLY A 211 0.76 -11.08 1.22
C GLY A 211 2.07 -10.51 0.67
N PRO A 212 3.10 -10.34 1.51
CA PRO A 212 4.33 -9.63 1.16
C PRO A 212 5.10 -10.27 -0.01
N LEU A 213 5.12 -11.61 -0.09
CA LEU A 213 5.74 -12.33 -1.20
C LEU A 213 5.00 -12.10 -2.53
N HIS A 214 3.66 -11.97 -2.51
CA HIS A 214 2.89 -11.66 -3.71
C HIS A 214 3.24 -10.28 -4.24
N LEU A 215 3.33 -9.29 -3.35
CA LEU A 215 3.63 -7.91 -3.70
C LEU A 215 5.03 -7.78 -4.33
N ILE A 216 6.05 -8.42 -3.73
CA ILE A 216 7.39 -8.46 -4.32
C ILE A 216 7.38 -9.18 -5.68
N ALA A 217 6.63 -10.28 -5.79
CA ALA A 217 6.52 -11.06 -7.03
C ALA A 217 5.81 -10.30 -8.17
N SER A 218 4.90 -9.38 -7.85
CA SER A 218 4.28 -8.47 -8.83
C SER A 218 5.10 -7.21 -9.10
N SER A 219 6.00 -6.84 -8.19
CA SER A 219 6.84 -5.66 -8.34
C SER A 219 7.86 -5.86 -9.46
N GLY A 220 8.16 -4.79 -10.20
CA GLY A 220 9.12 -4.85 -11.29
C GLY A 220 10.55 -5.24 -10.85
N PRO A 221 11.46 -5.48 -11.81
CA PRO A 221 12.83 -5.89 -11.50
C PRO A 221 13.52 -4.92 -10.54
N SER A 222 13.98 -5.42 -9.40
CA SER A 222 14.68 -4.62 -8.39
C SER A 222 15.83 -5.41 -7.78
N ILE A 223 16.93 -4.71 -7.50
CA ILE A 223 18.10 -5.28 -6.82
C ILE A 223 17.78 -5.75 -5.39
N HIS A 224 16.72 -5.20 -4.78
CA HIS A 224 16.32 -5.52 -3.42
C HIS A 224 15.41 -6.74 -3.32
N ALA A 225 14.71 -7.10 -4.41
CA ALA A 225 13.64 -8.10 -4.41
C ALA A 225 14.12 -9.45 -3.83
N THR A 226 15.25 -9.99 -4.32
CA THR A 226 15.80 -11.27 -3.85
C THR A 226 16.06 -11.24 -2.34
N LYS A 227 16.73 -10.19 -1.85
CA LYS A 227 17.10 -10.09 -0.43
C LYS A 227 15.87 -9.94 0.46
N MET A 228 14.84 -9.22 0.00
CA MET A 228 13.57 -9.08 0.71
C MET A 228 12.80 -10.40 0.76
N VAL A 229 12.78 -11.18 -0.32
CA VAL A 229 12.21 -12.54 -0.34
C VAL A 229 12.92 -13.42 0.68
N SER A 230 14.25 -13.47 0.67
CA SER A 230 15.03 -14.26 1.64
C SER A 230 14.71 -13.88 3.09
N LEU A 231 14.60 -12.58 3.40
CA LEU A 231 14.24 -12.12 4.75
C LEU A 231 12.84 -12.55 5.17
N LEU A 232 11.84 -12.40 4.29
CA LEU A 232 10.47 -12.82 4.56
C LEU A 232 10.41 -14.33 4.84
N LEU A 233 11.08 -15.14 4.01
CA LEU A 233 11.13 -16.60 4.18
C LEU A 233 11.81 -17.01 5.49
N GLN A 234 12.92 -16.35 5.86
CA GLN A 234 13.61 -16.59 7.14
C GLN A 234 12.74 -16.29 8.37
N HIS A 235 11.80 -15.34 8.25
CA HIS A 235 10.85 -15.00 9.29
C HIS A 235 9.52 -15.79 9.21
N GLY A 236 9.45 -16.84 8.39
CA GLY A 236 8.30 -17.74 8.34
C GLY A 236 7.14 -17.23 7.47
N SER A 237 7.43 -16.45 6.43
CA SER A 237 6.44 -16.14 5.40
C SER A 237 5.94 -17.42 4.74
N ALA A 238 4.62 -17.53 4.56
CA ALA A 238 3.99 -18.68 3.93
C ALA A 238 4.23 -18.64 2.41
N THR A 239 5.20 -19.44 1.94
CA THR A 239 5.65 -19.48 0.53
C THR A 239 4.50 -19.72 -0.46
N ASP A 240 3.59 -20.64 -0.13
CA ASP A 240 2.48 -21.06 -0.98
C ASP A 240 1.12 -20.48 -0.55
N ALA A 241 1.12 -19.39 0.22
CA ALA A 241 -0.10 -18.65 0.49
C ALA A 241 -0.78 -18.23 -0.82
N LEU A 242 -2.11 -18.24 -0.84
CA LEU A 242 -2.91 -17.91 -2.02
C LEU A 242 -3.58 -16.55 -1.85
N SER A 243 -3.52 -15.74 -2.91
CA SER A 243 -4.33 -14.53 -3.05
C SER A 243 -5.82 -14.83 -3.25
N SER A 244 -6.66 -13.80 -3.28
CA SER A 244 -8.08 -13.93 -3.61
C SER A 244 -8.32 -14.46 -5.04
N SER A 245 -7.35 -14.29 -5.95
CA SER A 245 -7.36 -14.89 -7.29
C SER A 245 -6.86 -16.35 -7.32
N SER A 246 -6.64 -16.97 -6.15
CA SER A 246 -6.05 -18.31 -6.02
C SER A 246 -4.67 -18.44 -6.69
N GLN A 247 -3.84 -17.40 -6.58
CA GLN A 247 -2.47 -17.41 -7.08
C GLN A 247 -1.50 -17.35 -5.91
N SER A 248 -0.44 -18.15 -5.94
CA SER A 248 0.70 -17.99 -5.03
C SER A 248 1.71 -16.98 -5.56
N ALA A 249 2.67 -16.57 -4.73
CA ALA A 249 3.77 -15.71 -5.15
C ALA A 249 4.54 -16.28 -6.35
N LEU A 250 4.70 -17.61 -6.44
CA LEU A 250 5.38 -18.26 -7.57
C LEU A 250 4.58 -18.14 -8.88
N HIS A 251 3.24 -18.19 -8.81
CA HIS A 251 2.38 -17.92 -9.98
C HIS A 251 2.55 -16.49 -10.48
N VAL A 252 2.53 -15.51 -9.56
CA VAL A 252 2.68 -14.09 -9.87
C VAL A 252 4.08 -13.79 -10.44
N ALA A 253 5.14 -14.32 -9.85
CA ALA A 253 6.50 -14.13 -10.36
C ALA A 253 6.66 -14.77 -11.75
N SER A 254 6.02 -15.92 -11.98
CA SER A 254 6.02 -16.61 -13.27
C SER A 254 5.25 -15.86 -14.35
N SER A 255 4.16 -15.15 -14.02
CA SER A 255 3.42 -14.32 -14.99
C SER A 255 4.18 -13.08 -15.44
N HIS A 256 5.12 -12.61 -14.62
CA HIS A 256 5.98 -11.46 -14.93
C HIS A 256 7.41 -11.85 -15.35
N GLY A 257 7.75 -13.13 -15.30
CA GLY A 257 9.08 -13.63 -15.66
C GLY A 257 10.18 -13.18 -14.70
N HIS A 258 9.86 -12.92 -13.43
CA HIS A 258 10.80 -12.40 -12.44
C HIS A 258 11.71 -13.49 -11.90
N MET A 259 12.71 -13.86 -12.69
CA MET A 259 13.60 -15.01 -12.46
C MET A 259 14.23 -15.01 -11.06
N THR A 260 14.73 -13.87 -10.60
CA THR A 260 15.38 -13.79 -9.28
C THR A 260 14.42 -14.11 -8.13
N VAL A 261 13.14 -13.74 -8.25
CA VAL A 261 12.09 -14.07 -7.29
C VAL A 261 11.69 -15.53 -7.42
N ILE A 262 11.55 -16.05 -8.65
CA ILE A 262 11.25 -17.46 -8.92
C ILE A 262 12.30 -18.37 -8.26
N VAL A 263 13.58 -18.10 -8.50
CA VAL A 263 14.69 -18.87 -7.92
C VAL A 263 14.66 -18.83 -6.40
N ALA A 264 14.51 -17.65 -5.80
CA ALA A 264 14.46 -17.51 -4.34
C ALA A 264 13.26 -18.27 -3.72
N LEU A 265 12.07 -18.17 -4.32
CA LEU A 265 10.89 -18.88 -3.85
C LEU A 265 11.05 -20.41 -3.94
N VAL A 266 11.66 -20.91 -5.01
CA VAL A 266 11.87 -22.35 -5.22
C VAL A 266 12.99 -22.89 -4.32
N GLU A 267 14.17 -22.28 -4.36
CA GLU A 267 15.37 -22.82 -3.71
C GLU A 267 15.44 -22.53 -2.21
N GLU A 268 15.01 -21.32 -1.79
CA GLU A 268 15.02 -20.95 -0.36
C GLU A 268 13.65 -21.21 0.28
N GLY A 269 12.57 -20.93 -0.44
CA GLY A 269 11.21 -21.01 0.10
C GLY A 269 10.55 -22.38 -0.01
N GLY A 270 11.10 -23.28 -0.83
CA GLY A 270 10.53 -24.60 -1.09
C GLY A 270 9.13 -24.55 -1.73
N ALA A 271 8.86 -23.53 -2.55
CA ALA A 271 7.56 -23.32 -3.19
C ALA A 271 7.11 -24.55 -3.99
N ASP A 272 5.82 -24.91 -3.90
CA ASP A 272 5.26 -25.98 -4.71
C ASP A 272 5.16 -25.54 -6.19
N ILE A 273 6.08 -26.04 -6.99
CA ILE A 273 6.20 -25.75 -8.43
C ILE A 273 5.03 -26.29 -9.25
N ASN A 274 4.24 -27.21 -8.69
CA ASN A 274 3.08 -27.84 -9.34
C ASN A 274 1.75 -27.36 -8.75
N LEU A 275 1.78 -26.38 -7.84
CA LEU A 275 0.57 -25.80 -7.28
C LEU A 275 -0.31 -25.27 -8.41
N GLN A 276 -1.60 -25.54 -8.34
CA GLN A 276 -2.56 -25.16 -9.39
C GLN A 276 -3.44 -24.01 -8.93
N THR A 277 -3.71 -23.06 -9.82
CA THR A 277 -4.76 -22.07 -9.58
C THR A 277 -6.13 -22.74 -9.54
N SER A 278 -7.00 -22.31 -8.63
CA SER A 278 -8.35 -22.89 -8.50
C SER A 278 -9.25 -22.64 -9.72
N GLN A 279 -9.02 -21.53 -10.43
CA GLN A 279 -9.91 -21.09 -11.52
C GLN A 279 -9.60 -21.76 -12.85
N THR A 280 -8.32 -21.93 -13.18
CA THR A 280 -7.88 -22.44 -14.49
C THR A 280 -7.10 -23.74 -14.39
N GLY A 281 -6.66 -24.15 -13.20
CA GLY A 281 -5.76 -25.29 -13.01
C GLY A 281 -4.34 -25.02 -13.53
N ASP A 282 -4.00 -23.76 -13.80
CA ASP A 282 -2.70 -23.38 -14.35
C ASP A 282 -1.63 -23.53 -13.26
N THR A 283 -0.52 -24.18 -13.59
CA THR A 283 0.68 -24.20 -12.76
C THR A 283 1.58 -23.00 -13.07
N PRO A 284 2.55 -22.66 -12.20
CA PRO A 284 3.54 -21.61 -12.50
C PRO A 284 4.23 -21.80 -13.86
N LEU A 285 4.53 -23.06 -14.23
CA LEU A 285 5.10 -23.37 -15.54
C LEU A 285 4.16 -22.97 -16.68
N ILE A 286 2.88 -23.36 -16.62
CA ILE A 286 1.90 -23.01 -17.66
C ILE A 286 1.76 -21.49 -17.78
N ILE A 287 1.71 -20.78 -16.65
CA ILE A 287 1.67 -19.32 -16.62
C ILE A 287 2.89 -18.70 -17.30
N SER A 288 4.10 -19.17 -16.97
CA SER A 288 5.34 -18.65 -17.58
C SER A 288 5.38 -18.86 -19.10
N VAL A 289 4.89 -19.99 -19.60
CA VAL A 289 4.79 -20.29 -21.03
C VAL A 289 3.76 -19.37 -21.71
N ARG A 290 2.58 -19.18 -21.12
CA ARG A 290 1.54 -18.28 -21.64
C ARG A 290 2.01 -16.82 -21.68
N GLY A 291 2.81 -16.41 -20.69
CA GLY A 291 3.43 -15.08 -20.63
C GLY A 291 4.63 -14.90 -21.58
N GLY A 292 5.11 -15.97 -22.24
CA GLY A 292 6.29 -15.92 -23.09
C GLY A 292 7.63 -15.83 -22.32
N HIS A 293 7.61 -16.09 -21.01
CA HIS A 293 8.76 -16.01 -20.12
C HIS A 293 9.62 -17.27 -20.22
N ASN A 294 10.29 -17.41 -21.36
CA ASN A 294 11.03 -18.62 -21.73
C ASN A 294 12.10 -19.04 -20.70
N GLU A 295 12.75 -18.08 -20.05
CA GLU A 295 13.75 -18.38 -19.03
C GLU A 295 13.09 -19.04 -17.81
N ALA A 296 12.01 -18.45 -17.30
CA ALA A 296 11.21 -19.00 -16.20
C ALA A 296 10.68 -20.39 -16.54
N ALA A 297 10.11 -20.56 -17.74
CA ALA A 297 9.61 -21.84 -18.19
C ALA A 297 10.71 -22.92 -18.24
N ARG A 298 11.90 -22.58 -18.76
CA ARG A 298 13.04 -23.51 -18.81
C ARG A 298 13.52 -23.88 -17.42
N TYR A 299 13.63 -22.91 -16.51
CA TYR A 299 14.03 -23.17 -15.13
C TYR A 299 13.03 -24.12 -14.44
N LEU A 300 11.74 -23.79 -14.48
CA LEU A 300 10.66 -24.61 -13.90
C LEU A 300 10.58 -26.02 -14.50
N LEU A 301 10.85 -26.17 -15.80
CA LEU A 301 10.95 -27.49 -16.44
C LEU A 301 12.17 -28.28 -15.95
N SER A 302 13.32 -27.62 -15.77
CA SER A 302 14.56 -28.30 -15.37
C SER A 302 14.45 -28.90 -13.96
N ILE A 303 13.77 -28.21 -13.05
CA ILE A 303 13.52 -28.69 -11.68
C ILE A 303 12.42 -29.75 -11.64
N SER A 304 11.38 -29.64 -12.47
CA SER A 304 10.31 -30.65 -12.55
C SER A 304 10.78 -32.00 -13.09
N GLY A 305 11.84 -32.03 -13.90
CA GLY A 305 12.41 -33.28 -14.44
C GLY A 305 13.48 -33.91 -13.56
N ALA A 306 13.85 -33.29 -12.43
CA ALA A 306 14.95 -33.73 -11.56
C ALA A 306 14.49 -34.43 -10.26
N GLY A 307 13.18 -34.50 -9.99
CA GLY A 307 12.57 -35.24 -8.88
C GLY A 307 11.91 -36.54 -9.33
#